data_AF-A0A535PF17-F1
#
_entry.id   AF-A0A535PF17-F1
#
_cell.length_a   1.000
_cell.length_b   1.000
_cell.length_c   1.000
_cell.angle_alpha   90.00
_cell.angle_beta   90.00
_cell.angle_gamma   90.00
#
_symmetry.space_group_name_H-M   'P 1'
#
loop_
_entity.id
_entity.type
_entity.pdbx_description
1 polymer ?
#
loop_
_entity_poly.entity_id
_entity_poly.type
_entity_poly.pdbx_seq_one_letter_code
_entity_poly.pdbx_strand_id
1 'polypeptide(L)'
;MTRLVDRGALVGAGVGVGMALVIGVSFLLVIPVEPIYWLLAPLAGLLIGYYANGRSERRSGPWPRILVNGVFAGAVTGLALAALLLGVKALFFAADNGYRDGSLGAPLSCRPGAECVYARYLAQDGGPARLESAGITDVATFSAFYWSQQLATAGTLLMVSTVGSLVGAVLYWCYAGARRRDGLARGSRRAIHAPDDYAGDLRGTPVHDRATRGIHPVIVCIGGAGHG
;
A
#
# COMPACT_ATOMS: atom_id res chain seq x y z
N MET A 1 -30.69 0.94 2.26
CA MET A 1 -29.43 1.58 1.83
C MET A 1 -28.31 0.55 1.81
N THR A 2 -27.89 0.09 0.63
CA THR A 2 -26.74 -0.81 0.49
C THR A 2 -25.45 0.04 0.47
N ARG A 3 -24.59 -0.12 1.47
CA ARG A 3 -23.28 0.57 1.48
C ARG A 3 -22.38 -0.03 0.40
N LEU A 4 -21.70 0.84 -0.36
CA LEU A 4 -20.75 0.44 -1.40
C LEU A 4 -19.47 -0.16 -0.80
N VAL A 5 -19.03 0.37 0.35
CA VAL A 5 -17.83 -0.05 1.09
C VAL A 5 -18.23 -0.66 2.44
N ASP A 6 -17.60 -1.78 2.80
CA ASP A 6 -17.84 -2.45 4.09
C ASP A 6 -17.18 -1.70 5.27
N ARG A 7 -17.76 -1.80 6.47
CA ARG A 7 -17.18 -1.18 7.68
C ARG A 7 -15.76 -1.69 7.99
N GLY A 8 -15.48 -2.96 7.69
CA GLY A 8 -14.15 -3.54 7.86
C GLY A 8 -13.10 -2.86 6.96
N ALA A 9 -13.49 -2.44 5.76
CA ALA A 9 -12.60 -1.72 4.85
C ALA A 9 -12.35 -0.27 5.30
N LEU A 10 -13.31 0.38 5.96
CA LEU A 10 -13.08 1.68 6.61
C LEU A 10 -12.03 1.58 7.72
N VAL A 11 -12.13 0.56 8.58
CA VAL A 11 -11.12 0.29 9.61
C VAL A 11 -9.76 -0.06 8.98
N GLY A 12 -9.77 -0.86 7.91
CA GLY A 12 -8.57 -1.16 7.12
C GLY A 12 -7.89 0.09 6.59
N ALA A 13 -8.64 0.99 5.96
CA ALA A 13 -8.12 2.26 5.47
C ALA A 13 -7.48 3.09 6.59
N GLY A 14 -8.07 3.15 7.78
CA GLY A 14 -7.47 3.83 8.94
C GLY A 14 -6.12 3.25 9.37
N VAL A 15 -5.99 1.91 9.36
CA VAL A 15 -4.68 1.24 9.60
C VAL A 15 -3.68 1.60 8.49
N GLY A 16 -4.16 1.67 7.24
CA GLY A 16 -3.35 2.06 6.09
C GLY A 16 -2.76 3.46 6.23
N VAL A 17 -3.56 4.43 6.69
CA VAL A 17 -3.10 5.78 7.01
C VAL A 17 -2.02 5.77 8.10
N GLY A 18 -2.21 4.99 9.17
CA GLY A 18 -1.21 4.87 10.24
C GLY A 18 0.12 4.30 9.74
N MET A 19 0.07 3.25 8.92
CA MET A 19 1.25 2.68 8.27
C MET A 19 1.94 3.70 7.34
N ALA A 20 1.15 4.43 6.54
CA ALA A 20 1.67 5.49 5.67
C ALA A 20 2.39 6.57 6.48
N LEU A 21 1.86 6.96 7.64
CA LEU A 21 2.49 7.95 8.52
C LEU A 21 3.83 7.47 9.09
N VAL A 22 3.92 6.21 9.52
CA VAL A 22 5.19 5.63 10.00
C VAL A 22 6.23 5.62 8.88
N ILE A 23 5.88 5.12 7.69
CA ILE A 23 6.75 5.14 6.50
C ILE A 23 7.13 6.60 6.16
N GLY A 24 6.12 7.47 6.19
CA GLY A 24 6.12 8.94 6.16
C GLY A 24 7.33 9.55 6.82
N VAL A 25 7.21 9.55 8.14
CA VAL A 25 8.13 10.19 9.06
C VAL A 25 9.51 9.51 9.00
N SER A 26 9.57 8.18 8.97
CA SER A 26 10.86 7.46 9.01
C SER A 26 11.71 7.66 7.76
N PHE A 27 11.13 7.59 6.55
CA PHE A 27 11.90 7.50 5.31
C PHE A 27 11.80 8.73 4.38
N LEU A 28 11.10 9.79 4.78
CA LEU A 28 11.20 11.09 4.10
C LEU A 28 11.76 12.17 5.00
N LEU A 29 11.36 12.17 6.27
CA LEU A 29 11.76 13.22 7.20
C LEU A 29 13.09 12.90 7.88
N VAL A 30 13.26 11.67 8.39
CA VAL A 30 14.47 11.29 9.13
C VAL A 30 15.60 10.87 8.19
N ILE A 31 15.30 9.98 7.24
CA ILE A 31 16.29 9.53 6.24
C ILE A 31 15.67 9.79 4.87
N PRO A 32 16.10 10.81 4.10
CA PRO A 32 15.45 11.16 2.84
C PRO A 32 15.81 10.16 1.73
N VAL A 33 15.27 8.94 1.81
CA VAL A 33 15.53 7.83 0.88
C VAL A 33 14.28 7.53 0.08
N GLU A 34 14.07 8.31 -0.97
CA GLU A 34 12.93 8.16 -1.87
C GLU A 34 12.80 6.75 -2.50
N PRO A 35 13.88 6.03 -2.88
CA PRO A 35 13.76 4.67 -3.42
C PRO A 35 13.03 3.69 -2.50
N ILE A 36 13.07 3.88 -1.19
CA ILE A 36 12.38 3.00 -0.24
C ILE A 36 10.86 3.15 -0.36
N TYR A 37 10.35 4.33 -0.72
CA TYR A 37 8.90 4.53 -0.92
C TYR A 37 8.36 3.70 -2.07
N TRP A 38 9.13 3.60 -3.15
CA TRP A 38 8.78 2.79 -4.31
C TRP A 38 8.62 1.31 -3.97
N LEU A 39 9.43 0.81 -3.02
CA LEU A 39 9.33 -0.57 -2.54
C LEU A 39 8.19 -0.75 -1.53
N LEU A 40 8.04 0.18 -0.58
CA LEU A 40 7.09 0.03 0.51
C LEU A 40 5.64 0.31 0.09
N ALA A 41 5.40 1.22 -0.86
CA ALA A 41 4.06 1.53 -1.34
C ALA A 41 3.27 0.32 -1.89
N PRO A 42 3.80 -0.49 -2.83
CA PRO A 42 3.08 -1.67 -3.31
C PRO A 42 2.92 -2.74 -2.22
N LEU A 43 3.89 -2.90 -1.31
CA LEU A 43 3.79 -3.84 -0.18
C LEU A 43 2.73 -3.40 0.83
N ALA A 44 2.69 -2.12 1.16
CA ALA A 44 1.66 -1.50 1.99
C ALA A 44 0.27 -1.67 1.36
N GLY A 45 0.16 -1.42 0.05
CA GLY A 45 -1.03 -1.70 -0.73
C GLY A 45 -1.49 -3.15 -0.58
N LEU A 46 -0.61 -4.10 -0.91
CA LEU A 46 -0.90 -5.53 -0.82
C LEU A 46 -1.36 -5.95 0.58
N LEU A 47 -0.65 -5.51 1.61
CA LEU A 47 -1.02 -5.81 2.99
C LEU A 47 -2.40 -5.27 3.33
N ILE A 48 -2.70 -4.02 2.94
CA ILE A 48 -3.96 -3.38 3.32
C ILE A 48 -5.16 -3.95 2.56
N GLY A 49 -4.99 -4.32 1.29
CA GLY A 49 -6.04 -4.99 0.52
C GLY A 49 -6.41 -6.35 1.10
N TYR A 50 -5.41 -7.09 1.56
CA TYR A 50 -5.62 -8.35 2.27
C TYR A 50 -6.30 -8.11 3.63
N TYR A 51 -5.79 -7.16 4.42
CA TYR A 51 -6.30 -6.84 5.75
C TYR A 51 -7.74 -6.31 5.73
N ALA A 52 -8.07 -5.40 4.80
CA ALA A 52 -9.40 -4.81 4.66
C ALA A 52 -10.47 -5.87 4.36
N ASN A 53 -10.19 -6.80 3.45
CA ASN A 53 -11.10 -7.91 3.15
C ASN A 53 -11.15 -8.94 4.29
N GLY A 54 -10.05 -9.11 5.01
CA GLY A 54 -9.97 -9.78 6.30
C GLY A 54 -10.96 -9.26 7.32
N ARG A 55 -10.95 -7.94 7.56
CA ARG A 55 -11.84 -7.28 8.52
C ARG A 55 -13.28 -7.17 8.06
N SER A 56 -13.51 -7.19 6.76
CA SER A 56 -14.86 -7.24 6.18
C SER A 56 -15.41 -8.67 6.08
N GLU A 57 -14.66 -9.67 6.54
CA GLU A 57 -15.01 -11.10 6.50
C GLU A 57 -15.41 -11.60 5.10
N ARG A 58 -14.86 -10.99 4.05
CA ARG A 58 -15.18 -11.31 2.65
C ARG A 58 -14.43 -12.54 2.16
N ARG A 59 -14.54 -13.64 2.91
CA ARG A 59 -13.92 -14.94 2.60
C ARG A 59 -14.50 -15.58 1.33
N SER A 60 -15.72 -15.20 0.98
CA SER A 60 -16.45 -15.58 -0.23
C SER A 60 -17.59 -14.58 -0.45
N GLY A 61 -18.08 -14.41 -1.68
CA GLY A 61 -19.21 -13.52 -1.96
C GLY A 61 -19.02 -12.76 -3.28
N PRO A 62 -19.84 -11.72 -3.52
CA PRO A 62 -19.83 -10.98 -4.78
C PRO A 62 -18.47 -10.30 -5.01
N TRP A 63 -17.81 -10.71 -6.09
CA TRP A 63 -16.48 -10.25 -6.50
C TRP A 63 -16.34 -8.71 -6.53
N PRO A 64 -17.33 -7.95 -7.04
CA PRO A 64 -17.25 -6.49 -7.05
C PRO A 64 -17.04 -5.86 -5.67
N ARG A 65 -17.60 -6.43 -4.60
CA ARG A 65 -17.41 -5.88 -3.24
C ARG A 65 -16.01 -6.09 -2.70
N ILE A 66 -15.39 -7.22 -3.04
CA ILE A 66 -14.01 -7.55 -2.64
C ILE A 66 -13.04 -6.57 -3.28
N LEU A 67 -13.24 -6.32 -4.59
CA LEU A 67 -12.46 -5.34 -5.32
C LEU A 67 -12.67 -3.94 -4.77
N VAL A 68 -13.93 -3.50 -4.60
CA VAL A 68 -14.23 -2.15 -4.10
C VAL A 68 -13.60 -1.90 -2.73
N ASN A 69 -13.66 -2.88 -1.81
CA ASN A 69 -12.99 -2.78 -0.51
C ASN A 69 -11.46 -2.65 -0.66
N GLY A 70 -10.87 -3.44 -1.55
CA GLY A 70 -9.44 -3.40 -1.86
C GLY A 70 -9.01 -2.06 -2.46
N VAL A 71 -9.71 -1.61 -3.52
CA VAL A 71 -9.48 -0.30 -4.16
C VAL A 71 -9.62 0.81 -3.15
N PHE A 72 -10.68 0.82 -2.34
CA PHE A 72 -10.90 1.85 -1.34
C PHE A 72 -9.76 1.92 -0.32
N ALA A 73 -9.40 0.79 0.30
CA ALA A 73 -8.33 0.76 1.31
C ALA A 73 -6.96 1.11 0.71
N GLY A 74 -6.68 0.62 -0.50
CA GLY A 74 -5.44 0.90 -1.24
C GLY A 74 -5.34 2.36 -1.65
N ALA A 75 -6.42 2.95 -2.17
CA ALA A 75 -6.47 4.34 -2.58
C ALA A 75 -6.30 5.28 -1.37
N VAL A 76 -6.97 5.03 -0.25
CA VAL A 76 -6.79 5.85 0.97
C VAL A 76 -5.35 5.76 1.49
N THR A 77 -4.76 4.56 1.49
CA THR A 77 -3.35 4.38 1.89
C THR A 77 -2.40 5.09 0.93
N GLY A 78 -2.61 4.94 -0.37
CA GLY A 78 -1.82 5.60 -1.42
C GLY A 78 -1.95 7.11 -1.38
N LEU A 79 -3.14 7.65 -1.11
CA LEU A 79 -3.37 9.08 -0.92
C LEU A 79 -2.65 9.60 0.32
N ALA A 80 -2.63 8.85 1.42
CA ALA A 80 -1.86 9.23 2.61
C ALA A 80 -0.35 9.27 2.33
N LEU A 81 0.19 8.25 1.64
CA LEU A 81 1.60 8.24 1.22
C LEU A 81 1.92 9.42 0.28
N ALA A 82 1.07 9.67 -0.71
CA ALA A 82 1.20 10.79 -1.64
C ALA A 82 1.17 12.15 -0.92
N ALA A 83 0.23 12.34 0.00
CA ALA A 83 0.11 13.57 0.78
C ALA A 83 1.33 13.80 1.67
N LEU A 84 1.86 12.75 2.30
CA LEU A 84 3.09 12.83 3.11
C LEU A 84 4.31 13.16 2.25
N LEU A 85 4.44 12.53 1.07
CA LEU A 85 5.49 12.88 0.11
C LEU A 85 5.42 14.35 -0.26
N LEU A 86 4.27 14.82 -0.73
CA LEU A 86 4.09 16.21 -1.15
C LEU A 86 4.28 17.18 0.01
N GLY A 87 3.80 16.85 1.21
CA GLY A 87 3.94 17.67 2.40
C GLY A 87 5.40 17.84 2.83
N VAL A 88 6.18 16.76 2.85
CA VAL A 88 7.61 16.83 3.17
C VAL A 88 8.38 17.58 2.08
N LYS A 89 8.08 17.32 0.80
CA LYS A 89 8.70 18.05 -0.32
C LYS A 89 8.33 19.54 -0.30
N ALA A 90 7.11 19.89 0.10
CA ALA A 90 6.68 21.28 0.27
C ALA A 90 7.44 21.96 1.41
N LEU A 91 7.59 21.27 2.54
CA LEU A 91 8.35 21.77 3.68
C LEU A 91 9.78 22.13 3.28
N PHE A 92 10.50 21.19 2.66
CA PHE A 92 11.88 21.46 2.22
C PHE A 92 11.95 22.48 1.10
N PHE A 93 10.98 22.51 0.19
CA PHE A 93 10.96 23.49 -0.90
C PHE A 93 10.73 24.93 -0.42
N ALA A 94 9.88 25.10 0.60
CA ALA A 94 9.54 26.41 1.15
C ALA A 94 10.50 26.89 2.25
N ALA A 95 11.09 25.95 3.03
CA ALA A 95 11.92 26.27 4.18
C ALA A 95 13.44 26.25 3.90
N ASP A 96 13.87 25.94 2.66
CA ASP A 96 15.28 25.96 2.31
C ASP A 96 15.85 27.37 2.46
N ASN A 97 16.86 27.54 3.32
CA ASN A 97 17.50 28.82 3.59
C ASN A 97 18.89 28.95 2.94
N GLY A 98 19.28 28.01 2.07
CA GLY A 98 20.59 28.01 1.42
C GLY A 98 21.75 27.54 2.31
N TYR A 99 21.47 27.07 3.54
CA TYR A 99 22.51 26.57 4.46
C TYR A 99 23.25 25.37 3.85
N ARG A 100 24.59 25.39 3.95
CA ARG A 100 25.50 24.30 3.63
C ARG A 100 26.53 24.25 4.75
N ASP A 101 26.88 23.05 5.18
CA ASP A 101 28.03 22.91 6.08
C ASP A 101 29.33 23.21 5.33
N GLY A 102 30.41 23.50 6.07
CA GLY A 102 31.68 23.88 5.46
C GLY A 102 32.32 22.79 4.59
N SER A 103 31.95 21.51 4.76
CA SER A 103 32.43 20.42 3.91
C SER A 103 31.76 20.42 2.53
N LEU A 104 30.56 20.99 2.46
CA LEU A 104 29.80 21.20 1.24
C LEU A 104 30.02 22.59 0.65
N GLY A 105 30.92 23.42 1.19
CA GLY A 105 31.21 24.78 0.70
C GLY A 105 30.42 25.89 1.43
N ALA A 106 30.55 27.12 0.94
CA ALA A 106 29.87 28.28 1.55
C ALA A 106 28.34 28.18 1.40
N PRO A 107 27.56 28.78 2.32
CA PRO A 107 26.12 28.95 2.15
C PRO A 107 25.79 29.61 0.81
N LEU A 108 24.64 29.23 0.24
CA LEU A 108 24.18 29.80 -1.03
C LEU A 108 23.66 31.23 -0.83
N SER A 109 23.96 32.10 -1.79
CA SER A 109 23.38 33.45 -1.86
C SER A 109 22.06 33.39 -2.62
N CYS A 110 20.94 33.31 -1.89
CA CYS A 110 19.59 33.13 -2.43
C CYS A 110 18.55 33.61 -1.42
N ARG A 111 17.32 33.90 -1.87
CA ARG A 111 16.19 34.10 -0.97
C ARG A 111 15.68 32.74 -0.46
N PRO A 112 15.33 32.59 0.83
CA PRO A 112 14.76 31.34 1.33
C PRO A 112 13.55 30.86 0.52
N GLY A 113 13.46 29.56 0.33
CA GLY A 113 12.44 28.86 -0.45
C GLY A 113 12.95 28.37 -1.80
N ALA A 114 12.11 28.50 -2.83
CA ALA A 114 12.33 27.98 -4.17
C ALA A 114 13.66 28.43 -4.81
N GLU A 115 14.08 29.68 -4.56
CA GLU A 115 15.33 30.21 -5.11
C GLU A 115 16.56 29.47 -4.55
N CYS A 116 16.57 29.17 -3.25
CA CYS A 116 17.65 28.40 -2.65
C CYS A 116 17.67 26.94 -3.14
N VAL A 117 16.51 26.33 -3.35
CA VAL A 117 16.45 24.98 -3.96
C VAL A 117 17.00 25.02 -5.39
N TYR A 118 16.59 25.99 -6.20
CA TYR A 118 17.10 26.16 -7.56
C TYR A 118 18.62 26.38 -7.57
N ALA A 119 19.12 27.26 -6.70
CA ALA A 119 20.55 27.51 -6.54
C ALA A 119 21.33 26.23 -6.14
N ARG A 120 20.75 25.34 -5.31
CA ARG A 120 21.35 24.03 -5.02
C ARG A 120 21.49 23.17 -6.27
N TYR A 121 20.48 23.12 -7.12
CA TYR A 121 20.54 22.34 -8.37
C TYR A 121 21.56 22.92 -9.35
N LEU A 122 21.68 24.24 -9.45
CA LEU A 122 22.72 24.89 -10.25
C LEU A 122 24.13 24.61 -9.72
N ALA A 123 24.29 24.50 -8.39
CA ALA A 123 25.58 24.23 -7.76
C ALA A 123 26.03 22.76 -7.83
N GLN A 124 25.21 21.85 -8.38
CA GLN A 124 25.59 20.46 -8.62
C GLN A 124 26.47 20.35 -9.88
N ASP A 125 27.31 19.32 -9.93
CA ASP A 125 28.11 19.02 -11.11
C ASP A 125 27.22 18.80 -12.35
N GLY A 126 27.46 19.60 -13.39
CA GLY A 126 26.66 19.63 -14.62
C GLY A 126 25.23 20.17 -14.44
N GLY A 127 24.92 20.77 -13.28
CA GLY A 127 23.60 21.31 -12.94
C GLY A 127 23.06 22.29 -13.98
N PRO A 128 23.80 23.36 -14.34
CA PRO A 128 23.31 24.37 -15.30
C PRO A 128 22.97 23.76 -16.66
N ALA A 129 23.90 23.00 -17.25
CA ALA A 129 23.67 22.33 -18.53
C ALA A 129 22.49 21.34 -18.50
N ARG A 130 22.29 20.62 -17.39
CA ARG A 130 21.15 19.70 -17.21
C ARG A 130 19.83 20.46 -17.18
N LEU A 131 19.75 21.55 -16.42
CA LEU A 131 18.53 22.36 -16.33
C LEU A 131 18.22 23.06 -17.66
N GLU A 132 19.24 23.65 -18.30
CA GLU A 132 19.10 24.27 -19.62
C GLU A 132 18.63 23.26 -20.69
N SER A 133 19.17 22.03 -20.68
CA SER A 133 18.72 20.97 -21.60
C SER A 133 17.26 20.57 -21.43
N ALA A 134 16.69 20.82 -20.24
CA ALA A 134 15.27 20.63 -19.93
C ALA A 134 14.43 21.90 -20.14
N GLY A 135 15.02 22.99 -20.66
CA GLY A 135 14.35 24.28 -20.85
C GLY A 135 14.11 25.05 -19.54
N ILE A 136 14.83 24.71 -18.47
CA ILE A 136 14.73 25.34 -17.15
C ILE A 136 15.82 26.39 -17.03
N THR A 137 15.46 27.66 -17.11
CA THR A 137 16.40 28.79 -17.09
C THR A 137 16.20 29.72 -15.90
N ASP A 138 15.11 29.57 -15.17
CA ASP A 138 14.72 30.46 -14.08
C ASP A 138 13.97 29.71 -12.97
N VAL A 139 13.74 30.41 -11.85
CA VAL A 139 13.11 29.83 -10.66
C VAL A 139 11.67 29.43 -10.91
N ALA A 140 10.92 30.15 -11.76
CA ALA A 140 9.52 29.85 -12.04
C ALA A 140 9.39 28.58 -12.89
N THR A 141 10.18 28.47 -13.97
CA THR A 141 10.24 27.26 -14.79
C THR A 141 10.76 26.06 -14.00
N PHE A 142 11.76 26.26 -13.13
CA PHE A 142 12.23 25.22 -12.21
C PHE A 142 11.14 24.76 -11.24
N SER A 143 10.41 25.70 -10.63
CA SER A 143 9.37 25.40 -9.65
C SER A 143 8.24 24.59 -10.28
N ALA A 144 7.79 24.98 -11.47
CA ALA A 144 6.78 24.24 -12.21
C ALA A 144 7.26 22.82 -12.55
N PHE A 145 8.50 22.69 -13.04
CA PHE A 145 9.10 21.39 -13.31
C PHE A 145 9.19 20.52 -12.05
N TYR A 146 9.76 21.05 -10.96
CA TYR A 146 9.90 20.35 -9.69
C TYR A 146 8.56 19.78 -9.19
N TRP A 147 7.51 20.61 -9.17
CA TRP A 147 6.19 20.19 -8.71
C TRP A 147 5.50 19.22 -9.66
N SER A 148 5.72 19.34 -10.97
CA SER A 148 5.23 18.35 -11.94
C SER A 148 5.82 16.95 -11.66
N GLN A 149 7.11 16.88 -11.31
CA GLN A 149 7.78 15.63 -10.95
C GLN A 149 7.25 15.09 -9.61
N GLN A 150 7.10 15.94 -8.59
CA GLN A 150 6.58 15.50 -7.29
C GLN A 150 5.14 14.98 -7.40
N LEU A 151 4.29 15.63 -8.20
CA LEU A 151 2.92 15.20 -8.47
C LEU A 151 2.89 13.89 -9.26
N ALA A 152 3.78 13.70 -10.24
CA ALA A 152 3.91 12.45 -10.98
C ALA A 152 4.32 11.29 -10.06
N THR A 153 5.31 11.49 -9.20
CA THR A 153 5.72 10.50 -8.19
C THR A 153 4.57 10.20 -7.23
N ALA A 154 3.89 11.22 -6.71
CA ALA A 154 2.74 11.06 -5.82
C ALA A 154 1.60 10.27 -6.47
N GLY A 155 1.28 10.56 -7.74
CA GLY A 155 0.31 9.82 -8.53
C GLY A 155 0.73 8.36 -8.73
N THR A 156 2.03 8.11 -8.91
CA THR A 156 2.54 6.76 -9.04
C THR A 156 2.43 5.99 -7.73
N LEU A 157 2.74 6.59 -6.58
CA LEU A 157 2.55 5.98 -5.26
C LEU A 157 1.09 5.58 -5.02
N LEU A 158 0.15 6.45 -5.38
CA LEU A 158 -1.27 6.15 -5.32
C LEU A 158 -1.62 4.94 -6.19
N MET A 159 -1.15 4.94 -7.44
CA MET A 159 -1.42 3.87 -8.39
C MET A 159 -0.87 2.52 -7.90
N VAL A 160 0.42 2.44 -7.57
CA VAL A 160 1.06 1.18 -7.15
C VAL A 160 0.51 0.65 -5.83
N SER A 161 0.14 1.53 -4.89
CA SER A 161 -0.53 1.12 -3.64
C SER A 161 -1.92 0.56 -3.90
N THR A 162 -2.66 1.17 -4.84
CA THR A 162 -4.01 0.73 -5.21
C THR A 162 -3.96 -0.62 -5.93
N VAL A 163 -3.04 -0.78 -6.89
CA VAL A 163 -2.80 -2.05 -7.60
C VAL A 163 -2.33 -3.13 -6.64
N GLY A 164 -1.37 -2.82 -5.75
CA GLY A 164 -0.94 -3.74 -4.70
C GLY A 164 -2.12 -4.21 -3.85
N SER A 165 -3.00 -3.29 -3.45
CA SER A 165 -4.20 -3.63 -2.67
C SER A 165 -5.19 -4.50 -3.41
N LEU A 166 -5.35 -4.33 -4.71
CA LEU A 166 -6.13 -5.26 -5.53
C LEU A 166 -5.53 -6.67 -5.50
N VAL A 167 -4.22 -6.80 -5.62
CA VAL A 167 -3.52 -8.09 -5.48
C VAL A 167 -3.78 -8.68 -4.09
N GLY A 168 -3.65 -7.88 -3.03
CA GLY A 168 -3.95 -8.29 -1.67
C GLY A 168 -5.39 -8.79 -1.47
N ALA A 169 -6.36 -8.09 -2.06
CA ALA A 169 -7.77 -8.46 -2.01
C ALA A 169 -8.04 -9.81 -2.71
N VAL A 170 -7.45 -10.00 -3.90
CA VAL A 170 -7.53 -11.26 -4.65
C VAL A 170 -6.88 -12.40 -3.86
N LEU A 171 -5.68 -12.17 -3.31
CA LEU A 171 -5.00 -13.16 -2.48
C LEU A 171 -5.84 -13.57 -1.27
N TYR A 172 -6.43 -12.61 -0.56
CA TYR A 172 -7.32 -12.91 0.56
C TYR A 172 -8.49 -13.80 0.14
N TRP A 173 -9.16 -13.46 -0.95
CA TRP A 173 -10.26 -14.25 -1.48
C TRP A 173 -9.83 -15.68 -1.83
N CYS A 174 -8.71 -15.84 -2.54
CA CYS A 174 -8.17 -17.15 -2.90
C CYS A 174 -7.89 -18.02 -1.67
N TYR A 175 -7.15 -17.48 -0.69
CA TYR A 175 -6.74 -18.23 0.49
C TYR A 175 -7.88 -18.48 1.47
N ALA A 176 -8.71 -17.49 1.75
CA ALA A 176 -9.82 -17.62 2.69
C ALA A 176 -10.98 -18.43 2.11
N GLY A 177 -11.22 -18.32 0.80
CA GLY A 177 -12.22 -19.09 0.07
C GLY A 177 -11.89 -20.58 0.04
N ALA A 178 -10.63 -20.94 -0.22
CA ALA A 178 -10.16 -22.32 -0.16
C ALA A 178 -10.41 -22.94 1.23
N ARG A 179 -10.01 -22.26 2.32
CA ARG A 179 -10.22 -22.75 3.69
C ARG A 179 -11.70 -22.96 4.04
N ARG A 180 -12.60 -22.09 3.54
CA ARG A 180 -14.05 -22.25 3.77
C ARG A 180 -14.58 -23.52 3.10
N ARG A 181 -14.17 -23.77 1.85
CA ARG A 181 -14.56 -24.99 1.11
C ARG A 181 -14.06 -26.25 1.81
N ASP A 182 -12.81 -26.25 2.28
CA ASP A 182 -12.24 -27.38 3.05
C ASP A 182 -12.94 -27.62 4.39
N GLY A 183 -13.37 -26.54 5.06
CA GLY A 183 -14.17 -26.62 6.29
C GLY A 183 -15.53 -27.27 6.04
N LEU A 184 -16.23 -26.84 4.99
CA LEU A 184 -17.52 -27.42 4.59
C LEU A 184 -17.39 -28.89 4.18
N ALA A 185 -16.37 -29.24 3.39
CA ALA A 185 -16.12 -30.62 2.95
C ALA A 185 -15.77 -31.56 4.11
N ARG A 186 -15.09 -31.07 5.16
CA ARG A 186 -14.83 -31.84 6.38
C ARG A 186 -16.07 -31.96 7.28
N GLY A 187 -16.84 -30.89 7.42
CA GLY A 187 -18.11 -30.91 8.16
C GLY A 187 -19.12 -31.89 7.54
N SER A 188 -19.26 -31.87 6.22
CA SER A 188 -20.10 -32.81 5.48
C SER A 188 -19.65 -34.26 5.65
N ARG A 189 -18.35 -34.55 5.56
CA ARG A 189 -17.82 -35.91 5.82
C ARG A 189 -18.05 -36.39 7.25
N ARG A 190 -17.94 -35.51 8.25
CA ARG A 190 -18.28 -35.85 9.64
C ARG A 190 -19.77 -36.08 9.84
N ALA A 191 -20.63 -35.34 9.15
CA ALA A 191 -22.08 -35.54 9.22
C ALA A 191 -22.52 -36.85 8.55
N ILE A 192 -21.85 -37.27 7.47
CA ILE A 192 -22.13 -38.54 6.76
C ILE A 192 -21.60 -39.75 7.55
N HIS A 193 -20.51 -39.58 8.31
CA HIS A 193 -19.92 -40.63 9.14
C HIS A 193 -20.26 -40.51 10.63
N ALA A 194 -21.22 -39.68 11.01
CA ALA A 194 -21.80 -39.74 12.34
C ALA A 194 -22.74 -40.97 12.35
N PRO A 195 -22.41 -42.06 13.06
CA PRO A 195 -23.40 -43.06 13.37
C PRO A 195 -24.46 -42.39 14.27
N ASP A 196 -25.69 -42.92 14.25
CA ASP A 196 -26.81 -42.51 15.10
C ASP A 196 -26.58 -42.80 16.60
N ASP A 197 -25.42 -42.46 17.16
CA ASP A 197 -25.12 -42.58 18.58
C ASP A 197 -25.39 -41.25 19.30
N TYR A 198 -26.67 -40.89 19.39
CA TYR A 198 -27.15 -40.13 20.54
C TYR A 198 -27.60 -41.10 21.64
N ALA A 199 -26.63 -41.85 22.18
CA ALA A 199 -26.81 -42.57 23.43
C ALA A 199 -25.45 -42.77 24.12
N GLY A 200 -25.04 -41.75 24.89
CA GLY A 200 -24.15 -41.97 26.02
C GLY A 200 -22.68 -41.59 25.82
N ASP A 201 -22.22 -40.86 26.83
CA ASP A 201 -20.87 -40.91 27.40
C ASP A 201 -19.97 -39.69 27.19
N LEU A 202 -19.84 -38.95 28.30
CA LEU A 202 -18.91 -37.86 28.52
C LEU A 202 -17.60 -38.46 29.04
N ARG A 203 -16.61 -38.71 28.16
CA ARG A 203 -15.17 -38.77 28.51
C ARG A 203 -14.30 -39.09 27.28
N GLY A 204 -13.31 -38.23 27.00
CA GLY A 204 -12.13 -38.62 26.20
C GLY A 204 -11.67 -37.61 25.14
N THR A 205 -10.69 -36.77 25.49
CA THR A 205 -9.70 -36.21 24.55
C THR A 205 -8.46 -37.14 24.51
N PRO A 206 -7.41 -36.90 23.70
CA PRO A 206 -7.30 -36.31 22.35
C PRO A 206 -6.47 -37.22 21.40
N VAL A 207 -6.54 -37.05 20.06
CA VAL A 207 -5.46 -37.53 19.17
C VAL A 207 -5.14 -36.52 18.06
N HIS A 208 -3.85 -36.19 18.02
CA HIS A 208 -3.13 -35.49 16.97
C HIS A 208 -3.27 -36.17 15.61
N ASP A 209 -3.61 -35.42 14.57
CA ASP A 209 -3.01 -35.68 13.26
C ASP A 209 -2.80 -34.37 12.47
N ARG A 210 -1.54 -33.95 12.44
CA ARG A 210 -1.05 -32.79 11.72
C ARG A 210 -0.02 -33.33 10.72
N ALA A 211 -0.48 -33.81 9.58
CA ALA A 211 0.40 -34.24 8.49
C ALA A 211 -0.07 -33.67 7.14
N THR A 212 0.74 -32.73 6.65
CA THR A 212 1.16 -32.59 5.24
C THR A 212 0.09 -32.57 4.14
N ARG A 213 -0.40 -31.37 3.80
CA ARG A 213 -0.76 -31.02 2.41
C ARG A 213 -0.67 -29.51 2.20
N GLY A 214 0.58 -29.04 2.14
CA GLY A 214 0.92 -27.69 1.73
C GLY A 214 1.01 -27.60 0.20
N ILE A 215 0.67 -26.42 -0.31
CA ILE A 215 1.07 -25.90 -1.63
C ILE A 215 0.26 -26.41 -2.82
N HIS A 216 -1.04 -26.06 -2.95
CA HIS A 216 -1.71 -25.90 -4.27
C HIS A 216 -2.93 -24.92 -4.31
N PRO A 217 -3.21 -24.01 -3.36
CA PRO A 217 -4.44 -23.20 -3.43
C PRO A 217 -4.44 -22.11 -4.53
N VAL A 218 -3.28 -21.75 -5.07
CA VAL A 218 -3.14 -20.59 -5.99
C VAL A 218 -3.66 -20.90 -7.41
N ILE A 219 -3.43 -22.12 -7.91
CA ILE A 219 -3.75 -22.48 -9.31
C ILE A 219 -5.27 -22.68 -9.52
N VAL A 220 -5.99 -23.12 -8.49
CA VAL A 220 -7.44 -23.42 -8.57
C VAL A 220 -8.30 -22.14 -8.66
N CYS A 221 -7.76 -20.99 -8.27
CA CYS A 221 -8.58 -19.77 -8.13
C CYS A 221 -8.81 -19.01 -9.44
N ILE A 222 -7.96 -19.19 -10.46
CA ILE A 222 -8.05 -18.44 -11.73
C ILE A 222 -9.10 -19.05 -12.68
N GLY A 223 -9.34 -20.37 -12.60
CA GLY A 223 -10.31 -21.07 -13.48
C GLY A 223 -11.79 -20.93 -13.09
N GLY A 224 -12.10 -20.40 -11.90
CA GLY A 224 -13.49 -20.30 -11.40
C GLY A 224 -14.16 -18.94 -11.64
N ALA A 225 -13.50 -18.00 -12.33
CA ALA A 225 -13.93 -16.61 -12.45
C ALA A 225 -15.07 -16.36 -13.46
N GLY A 226 -15.61 -17.40 -14.12
CA GLY A 226 -16.50 -17.25 -15.28
C GLY A 226 -17.99 -17.58 -15.09
N HIS A 227 -18.43 -18.15 -13.96
CA HIS A 227 -19.83 -18.54 -13.78
C HIS A 227 -20.36 -18.12 -12.41
N GLY A 228 -21.18 -17.08 -12.39
CA GLY A 228 -21.89 -16.57 -11.21
C GLY A 228 -22.64 -15.29 -11.51
#